data_AF-A0A9Q1CQC7-F1
#
_entry.id   AF-A0A9Q1CQC7-F1
#
_cell.length_a   1.000
_cell.length_b   1.000
_cell.length_c   1.000
_cell.angle_alpha   90.00
_cell.angle_beta   90.00
_cell.angle_gamma   90.00
#
_symmetry.space_group_name_H-M   'P 1'
#
loop_
_entity.id
_entity.type
_entity.pdbx_description
1 polymer ?
#
loop_
_entity_poly.entity_id
_entity_poly.type
_entity_poly.pdbx_seq_one_letter_code
_entity_poly.pdbx_strand_id
1 'polypeptide(L)'
;MVSEYRNSSGKDDASLADLIDPPNFLAVVDATRATAGFNDKSHLYSTPSSALKIGHTLKKAAEILKGEALINGDSALEERRLSLN
;
A
#
# COMPACT_ATOMS: atom_id res chain seq x y z
N MET A 1 -10.44 0.69 -1.11
CA MET A 1 -9.27 0.45 -0.23
C MET A 1 -8.63 1.73 0.22
N VAL A 2 -8.17 2.63 -0.65
CA VAL A 2 -7.51 3.88 -0.22
C VAL A 2 -8.50 4.74 0.57
N SER A 3 -9.72 4.92 0.03
CA SER A 3 -10.81 5.59 0.78
C SER A 3 -11.11 4.95 2.14
N GLU A 4 -11.04 3.62 2.20
CA GLU A 4 -11.36 2.88 3.43
C GLU A 4 -10.22 2.94 4.45
N TYR A 5 -8.99 2.96 3.96
CA TYR A 5 -7.80 3.19 4.75
C TYR A 5 -7.78 4.61 5.32
N ARG A 6 -8.21 5.62 4.55
CA ARG A 6 -8.38 7.00 5.05
C ARG A 6 -9.39 7.03 6.19
N ASN A 7 -10.55 6.41 5.99
CA ASN A 7 -11.61 6.30 6.99
C ASN A 7 -11.14 5.61 8.28
N SER A 8 -10.33 4.55 8.20
CA SER A 8 -9.88 3.79 9.37
C SER A 8 -8.61 4.34 10.05
N SER A 9 -7.74 5.03 9.32
CA SER A 9 -6.45 5.53 9.82
C SER A 9 -6.45 7.01 10.21
N GLY A 10 -7.45 7.78 9.77
CA GLY A 10 -7.51 9.24 9.96
C GLY A 10 -6.51 10.03 9.10
N LYS A 11 -5.83 9.38 8.14
CA LYS A 11 -4.94 10.03 7.16
C LYS A 11 -5.71 10.37 5.90
N ASP A 12 -6.42 11.50 5.88
CA ASP A 12 -7.33 11.88 4.79
C ASP A 12 -6.65 12.07 3.42
N ASP A 13 -5.35 12.38 3.42
CA ASP A 13 -4.52 12.60 2.24
C ASP A 13 -3.75 11.36 1.78
N ALA A 14 -3.94 10.20 2.43
CA ALA A 14 -3.18 8.99 2.12
C ALA A 14 -3.27 8.60 0.64
N SER A 15 -2.12 8.44 0.00
CA SER A 15 -1.94 7.97 -1.36
C SER A 15 -1.75 6.45 -1.40
N LEU A 16 -1.77 5.86 -2.60
CA LEU A 16 -1.49 4.42 -2.75
C LEU A 16 -0.09 4.05 -2.21
N ALA A 17 0.88 4.95 -2.27
CA ALA A 17 2.22 4.73 -1.78
C ALA A 17 2.26 4.61 -0.24
N ASP A 18 1.42 5.37 0.47
CA ASP A 18 1.34 5.34 1.94
C ASP A 18 0.73 4.04 2.49
N LEU A 19 0.04 3.28 1.61
CA LEU A 19 -0.45 1.94 1.92
C LEU A 19 0.64 0.86 1.75
N ILE A 20 1.82 1.22 1.25
CA ILE A 20 2.94 0.30 0.98
C ILE A 20 4.02 0.57 2.02
N ASP A 21 3.63 0.41 3.27
CA ASP A 21 4.49 0.64 4.42
C ASP A 21 4.30 -0.52 5.41
N PRO A 22 5.36 -1.27 5.79
CA PRO A 22 5.23 -2.45 6.65
C PRO A 22 4.44 -2.23 7.96
N PRO A 23 4.59 -1.11 8.69
CA PRO A 23 3.78 -0.80 9.87
C PRO A 23 2.27 -0.66 9.58
N ASN A 24 1.89 -0.23 8.38
CA ASN A 24 0.50 -0.01 7.99
C ASN A 24 -0.15 -1.25 7.37
N PHE A 25 0.61 -2.33 7.16
CA PHE A 25 0.17 -3.51 6.41
C PHE A 25 -1.14 -4.11 6.93
N LEU A 26 -1.30 -4.24 8.25
CA LEU A 26 -2.53 -4.78 8.84
C LEU A 26 -3.74 -3.87 8.58
N ALA A 27 -3.59 -2.56 8.74
CA ALA A 27 -4.66 -1.59 8.45
C ALA A 27 -5.06 -1.61 6.97
N VAL A 28 -4.10 -1.82 6.06
CA VAL A 28 -4.33 -1.96 4.62
C VAL A 28 -5.06 -3.26 4.28
N VAL A 29 -4.73 -4.36 4.97
CA VAL A 29 -5.44 -5.64 4.85
C VAL A 29 -6.89 -5.50 5.29
N ASP A 30 -7.15 -4.82 6.40
CA ASP A 30 -8.52 -4.63 6.91
C ASP A 30 -9.31 -3.69 6.00
N ALA A 31 -8.71 -2.60 5.49
CA ALA A 31 -9.31 -1.75 4.48
C ALA A 31 -9.63 -2.51 3.18
N THR A 32 -8.78 -3.47 2.80
CA THR A 32 -9.00 -4.35 1.65
C THR A 32 -10.16 -5.31 1.88
N ARG A 33 -10.25 -5.90 3.07
CA ARG A 33 -11.35 -6.78 3.49
C ARG A 33 -12.69 -6.06 3.46
N ALA A 34 -12.76 -4.88 4.06
CA ALA A 34 -13.95 -4.04 4.04
C ALA A 34 -14.35 -3.69 2.59
N THR A 35 -13.39 -3.27 1.76
CA THR A 35 -13.64 -2.95 0.34
C THR A 35 -14.15 -4.16 -0.45
N ALA A 36 -13.68 -5.37 -0.15
CA ALA A 36 -14.08 -6.60 -0.84
C ALA A 36 -15.37 -7.23 -0.28
N GLY A 37 -16.00 -6.60 0.72
CA GLY A 37 -17.21 -7.09 1.37
C GLY A 37 -16.96 -8.37 2.17
N PHE A 38 -15.84 -8.42 2.91
CA PHE A 38 -15.58 -9.50 3.86
C PHE A 38 -16.60 -9.47 5.00
N ASN A 39 -17.10 -10.64 5.38
CA ASN A 39 -18.00 -10.81 6.50
C ASN A 39 -17.30 -11.61 7.61
N ASP A 40 -17.06 -10.97 8.76
CA ASP A 40 -16.36 -11.60 9.89
C ASP A 40 -17.09 -12.79 10.52
N LYS A 41 -18.43 -12.88 10.35
CA LYS A 41 -19.22 -13.98 10.91
C LYS A 41 -19.17 -15.23 10.05
N SER A 42 -19.18 -15.07 8.73
CA SER A 42 -19.13 -16.20 7.79
C SER A 42 -17.74 -16.47 7.23
N HIS A 43 -16.78 -15.58 7.45
CA HIS A 43 -15.45 -15.57 6.84
C HIS A 43 -15.47 -15.65 5.30
N LEU A 44 -16.53 -15.11 4.69
CA LEU A 44 -16.70 -15.07 3.23
C LEU A 44 -16.58 -13.65 2.70
N TYR A 45 -16.09 -13.55 1.47
CA TYR A 45 -16.10 -12.30 0.70
C TYR A 45 -17.32 -12.27 -0.22
N SER A 46 -18.02 -11.13 -0.26
CA SER A 46 -19.08 -10.90 -1.25
C SER A 46 -18.53 -11.00 -2.68
N THR A 47 -17.30 -10.51 -2.90
CA THR A 47 -16.63 -10.59 -4.20
C THR A 47 -15.16 -10.98 -3.98
N PRO A 48 -14.84 -12.29 -3.93
CA PRO A 48 -13.47 -12.77 -3.69
C PRO A 48 -12.46 -12.27 -4.73
N SER A 49 -12.91 -12.12 -5.98
CA SER A 49 -12.06 -11.59 -7.05
C SER A 49 -11.62 -10.15 -6.81
N SER A 50 -12.40 -9.34 -6.07
CA SER A 50 -12.03 -7.98 -5.69
C SER A 50 -10.87 -7.99 -4.68
N ALA A 51 -10.89 -8.85 -3.67
CA ALA A 51 -9.79 -8.99 -2.72
C ALA A 51 -8.49 -9.39 -3.42
N LEU A 52 -8.56 -10.36 -4.34
CA LEU A 52 -7.41 -10.80 -5.15
C LEU A 52 -6.87 -9.69 -6.05
N LYS A 53 -7.75 -8.98 -6.77
CA LYS A 53 -7.35 -7.86 -7.63
C LYS A 53 -6.69 -6.75 -6.83
N ILE A 54 -7.23 -6.41 -5.66
CA ILE A 54 -6.66 -5.40 -4.76
C ILE A 54 -5.27 -5.85 -4.28
N GLY A 55 -5.11 -7.10 -3.85
CA GLY A 55 -3.83 -7.65 -3.43
C GLY A 55 -2.78 -7.59 -4.55
N HIS A 56 -3.16 -7.93 -5.79
CA HIS A 56 -2.27 -7.81 -6.94
C HIS A 56 -1.88 -6.36 -7.25
N THR A 57 -2.81 -5.42 -7.13
CA THR A 57 -2.51 -3.99 -7.29
C THR A 57 -1.52 -3.50 -6.25
N LEU A 58 -1.70 -3.88 -4.97
CA LEU A 58 -0.76 -3.53 -3.90
C LEU A 58 0.63 -4.11 -4.16
N LYS A 59 0.72 -5.37 -4.58
CA LYS A 59 1.99 -6.00 -4.95
C LYS A 59 2.69 -5.24 -6.09
N LYS A 60 1.97 -4.93 -7.17
CA LYS A 60 2.53 -4.18 -8.30
C LYS A 60 3.02 -2.80 -7.88
N ALA A 61 2.25 -2.08 -7.08
CA ALA A 61 2.64 -0.77 -6.59
C ALA A 61 3.89 -0.86 -5.70
N ALA A 62 4.03 -1.90 -4.88
CA ALA A 62 5.24 -2.14 -4.09
C ALA A 62 6.46 -2.48 -4.95
N GLU A 63 6.28 -3.26 -6.02
CA GLU A 63 7.34 -3.55 -6.99
C GLU A 63 7.79 -2.29 -7.73
N ILE A 64 6.86 -1.40 -8.10
CA ILE A 64 7.16 -0.11 -8.72
C ILE A 64 7.94 0.79 -7.76
N LEU A 65 7.45 0.98 -6.53
CA LEU A 65 8.16 1.78 -5.52
C LEU A 65 9.56 1.23 -5.22
N LYS A 66 9.71 -0.10 -5.19
CA LYS A 66 11.02 -0.73 -5.07
C LYS A 66 11.90 -0.41 -6.27
N GLY A 67 11.37 -0.48 -7.48
CA GLY A 67 12.09 -0.11 -8.70
C GLY A 67 12.54 1.35 -8.69
N GLU A 68 11.65 2.27 -8.32
CA GLU A 68 11.94 3.69 -8.16
C GLU A 68 13.00 3.93 -7.08
N ALA A 69 12.92 3.24 -5.93
CA ALA A 69 13.92 3.33 -4.88
C ALA A 69 15.29 2.77 -5.31
N LEU A 70 15.32 1.76 -6.19
CA LEU A 70 16.58 1.25 -6.75
C LEU A 70 17.18 2.23 -7.78
N ILE A 71 16.35 2.80 -8.65
CA ILE A 71 16.77 3.83 -9.64
C ILE A 71 17.27 5.09 -8.91
N ASN A 72 16.52 5.54 -7.90
CA ASN A 72 16.87 6.69 -7.07
C ASN A 72 17.99 6.36 -6.08
N GLY A 73 18.19 5.10 -5.72
CA GLY A 73 19.22 4.64 -4.80
C GLY A 73 20.65 4.87 -5.30
N ASP A 74 20.85 4.93 -6.62
CA ASP A 74 22.11 5.42 -7.20
C ASP A 74 22.18 6.96 -7.19
N SER A 75 21.05 7.66 -7.39
CA SER A 75 21.02 9.12 -7.54
C SER A 75 21.07 9.87 -6.20
N ALA A 76 20.31 9.41 -5.20
CA ALA A 76 20.21 9.98 -3.86
C ALA A 76 21.45 9.68 -3.01
N LEU A 77 22.11 8.53 -3.23
CA LEU A 77 23.39 8.22 -2.61
C LEU A 77 24.50 9.13 -3.16
N GLU A 78 24.46 9.46 -4.46
CA GLU A 78 25.42 10.37 -5.11
C GLU A 78 25.16 11.84 -4.72
N GLU A 79 23.91 12.29 -4.63
CA GLU A 79 23.57 13.64 -4.11
C GLU A 79 24.00 13.84 -2.65
N ARG A 80 23.85 12.80 -1.81
CA ARG A 80 24.29 12.83 -0.42
C ARG A 80 25.82 12.79 -0.27
N ARG A 81 26.52 12.20 -1.24
CA ARG A 81 27.99 12.20 -1.35
C ARG A 81 28.53 13.55 -1.83
N LEU A 82 27.83 14.23 -2.74
CA LEU A 82 28.25 15.53 -3.28
C LEU A 82 27.97 16.70 -2.34
N SER A 83 26.95 16.60 -1.48
CA SER A 83 26.64 17.62 -0.45
C SER A 83 27.56 17.55 0.79
N LEU A 84 28.49 16.59 0.81
CA LEU A 84 29.51 16.43 1.86
C LEU A 84 30.94 16.84 1.41
N ASN A 85 31.08 17.45 0.23
CA ASN A 85 32.30 18.13 -0.23
C ASN A 85 32.06 19.63 -0.41
#